data_AF-A0A431HLM7-F1
#
_entry.id   AF-A0A431HLM7-F1
#
_cell.length_a   1.000
_cell.length_b   1.000
_cell.length_c   1.000
_cell.angle_alpha   90.00
_cell.angle_beta   90.00
_cell.angle_gamma   90.00
#
_symmetry.space_group_name_H-M   'P 1'
#
loop_
_entity.id
_entity.type
_entity.pdbx_description
1 polymer ?
#
loop_
_entity_poly.entity_id
_entity_poly.type
_entity_poly.pdbx_seq_one_letter_code
_entity_poly.pdbx_strand_id
1 'polypeptide(L)'
;MERRNFLKTVAAIIPFGFAAKCFGNQNQLASNQEEFFIYTSILRVDTVNGNKRIYPKHVVNKAISLNQDCFGKCFYGEFFSAEDMFNNRTRSEISLANVSHSVEELSFVGDYLIAKIKVLDTPRGRILKPLIKEGKICFRPRGICIALADRSDPSITLIKDYKLISVDALLTSDAASL
;
A
#
# COMPACT_ATOMS: atom_id res chain seq x y z
N MET A 1 -16.61 -15.21 14.50
CA MET A 1 -15.72 -15.26 15.69
C MET A 1 -14.28 -14.81 15.37
N GLU A 2 -13.90 -14.64 14.09
CA GLU A 2 -12.50 -14.46 13.68
C GLU A 2 -11.98 -13.00 13.63
N ARG A 3 -12.85 -12.02 13.34
CA ARG A 3 -12.45 -10.61 13.17
C ARG A 3 -11.90 -9.94 14.44
N ARG A 4 -12.38 -10.36 15.62
CA ARG A 4 -11.90 -9.87 16.93
C ARG A 4 -10.54 -10.45 17.33
N ASN A 5 -10.24 -11.67 16.92
CA ASN A 5 -8.93 -12.28 17.14
C ASN A 5 -7.90 -11.71 16.13
N PHE A 6 -8.30 -11.45 14.88
CA PHE A 6 -7.46 -10.76 13.90
C PHE A 6 -6.98 -9.39 14.38
N LEU A 7 -7.89 -8.53 14.86
CA LEU A 7 -7.53 -7.21 15.40
C LEU A 7 -6.66 -7.30 16.66
N LYS A 8 -6.86 -8.31 17.52
CA LYS A 8 -5.99 -8.55 18.68
C LYS A 8 -4.59 -9.02 18.28
N THR A 9 -4.47 -9.85 17.25
CA THR A 9 -3.18 -10.32 16.73
C THR A 9 -2.42 -9.20 16.02
N VAL A 10 -3.10 -8.36 15.23
CA VAL A 10 -2.47 -7.20 14.58
C VAL A 10 -2.08 -6.13 15.62
N ALA A 11 -2.88 -5.93 16.68
CA ALA A 11 -2.54 -5.00 17.77
C ALA A 11 -1.40 -5.52 18.69
N ALA A 12 -1.23 -6.84 18.83
CA ALA A 12 -0.18 -7.44 19.65
C ALA A 12 1.21 -7.46 18.99
N ILE A 13 1.29 -7.22 17.67
CA ILE A 13 2.53 -7.30 16.86
C ILE A 13 3.13 -5.91 16.56
N ILE A 14 2.61 -4.85 17.19
CA ILE A 14 3.20 -3.50 17.09
C ILE A 14 3.99 -3.23 18.39
N PRO A 15 5.24 -3.72 18.55
CA PRO A 15 6.08 -3.23 19.63
C PRO A 15 6.43 -1.77 19.33
N PHE A 16 6.14 -0.97 20.35
CA PHE A 16 6.47 0.44 20.48
C PHE A 16 7.95 0.68 20.17
N GLY A 17 8.21 1.55 19.18
CA GLY A 17 9.52 2.14 18.94
C GLY A 17 10.53 1.24 18.22
N PHE A 18 10.52 1.23 16.89
CA PHE A 18 11.75 1.18 16.09
C PHE A 18 11.45 1.75 14.70
N ALA A 19 12.40 2.54 14.21
CA ALA A 19 12.36 3.23 12.93
C ALA A 19 11.97 2.32 11.77
N ALA A 20 11.29 2.91 10.79
CA ALA A 20 10.82 2.31 9.55
C ALA A 20 11.93 1.57 8.78
N LYS A 21 12.22 0.34 9.20
CA LYS A 21 12.82 -0.68 8.37
C LYS A 21 11.62 -1.31 7.67
N CYS A 22 11.59 -1.19 6.35
CA CYS A 22 10.65 -1.87 5.47
C CYS A 22 10.25 -3.22 6.09
N PHE A 23 8.96 -3.40 6.41
CA PHE A 23 8.42 -4.66 6.94
C PHE A 23 8.52 -5.75 5.86
N GLY A 24 9.74 -6.23 5.63
CA GLY A 24 10.02 -7.54 5.11
C GLY A 24 9.84 -8.53 6.26
N ASN A 25 8.93 -9.47 6.07
CA ASN A 25 8.68 -10.68 6.87
C ASN A 25 8.11 -10.47 8.29
N GLN A 26 6.82 -10.81 8.46
CA GLN A 26 6.36 -12.10 9.00
C GLN A 26 4.88 -11.97 9.38
N ASN A 27 3.97 -12.49 8.55
CA ASN A 27 2.64 -12.98 8.92
C ASN A 27 2.05 -13.70 7.68
N GLN A 28 2.65 -14.85 7.33
CA GLN A 28 2.06 -15.77 6.37
C GLN A 28 1.12 -16.71 7.14
N LEU A 29 -0.19 -16.48 7.06
CA LEU A 29 -1.17 -17.51 7.39
C LEU A 29 -1.52 -18.21 6.06
N ALA A 30 -0.87 -19.33 5.79
CA ALA A 30 -1.18 -20.17 4.66
C ALA A 30 -2.26 -21.17 5.06
N SER A 31 -3.49 -21.00 4.55
CA SER A 31 -4.47 -22.09 4.51
C SER A 31 -4.29 -22.85 3.19
N ASN A 32 -4.11 -24.16 3.32
CA ASN A 32 -4.07 -25.23 2.30
C ASN A 32 -4.34 -24.83 0.84
N GLN A 33 -3.32 -24.85 -0.03
CA GLN A 33 -3.42 -24.68 -1.50
C GLN A 33 -4.27 -23.49 -2.03
N GLU A 34 -4.71 -22.61 -1.14
CA GLU A 34 -5.70 -21.58 -1.33
C GLU A 34 -5.04 -20.20 -1.38
N GLU A 35 -5.78 -19.24 -1.88
CA GLU A 35 -5.33 -17.94 -2.40
C GLU A 35 -4.30 -17.23 -1.50
N PHE A 36 -3.14 -16.88 -2.07
CA PHE A 36 -2.04 -16.22 -1.36
C PHE A 36 -2.38 -14.75 -1.08
N PHE A 37 -2.83 -14.47 0.14
CA PHE A 37 -3.08 -13.12 0.62
C PHE A 37 -1.89 -12.56 1.42
N ILE A 38 -1.64 -11.27 1.24
CA ILE A 38 -0.62 -10.50 1.94
C ILE A 38 -1.31 -9.36 2.68
N TYR A 39 -0.90 -9.14 3.94
CA TYR A 39 -1.32 -7.99 4.72
C TYR A 39 -0.10 -7.10 4.94
N THR A 40 -0.20 -5.82 4.58
CA THR A 40 0.92 -4.89 4.73
C THR A 40 0.45 -3.46 4.94
N SER A 41 1.23 -2.68 5.71
CA SER A 41 1.01 -1.26 5.87
C SER A 41 1.53 -0.51 4.66
N ILE A 42 0.68 0.26 3.99
CA ILE A 42 1.02 0.99 2.76
C ILE A 42 1.17 2.50 2.98
N LEU A 43 0.57 3.04 4.04
CA LEU A 43 0.60 4.46 4.36
C LEU A 43 0.39 4.68 5.87
N ARG A 44 1.11 5.65 6.44
CA ARG A 44 0.81 6.21 7.76
C ARG A 44 0.16 7.58 7.57
N VAL A 45 -0.98 7.80 8.20
CA VAL A 45 -1.75 9.06 8.10
C VAL A 45 -1.41 10.05 9.20
N ASP A 46 -1.81 11.30 9.02
CA ASP A 46 -1.65 12.40 9.99
C ASP A 46 -0.21 12.61 10.49
N THR A 47 0.78 12.12 9.73
CA THR A 47 2.22 12.19 10.05
C THR A 47 2.99 12.58 8.79
N VAL A 48 4.10 13.31 8.95
CA VAL A 48 5.01 13.65 7.86
C VAL A 48 5.73 12.39 7.36
N ASN A 49 5.64 12.11 6.06
CA ASN A 49 6.35 11.00 5.43
C ASN A 49 7.75 11.42 4.90
N GLY A 50 8.49 10.50 4.28
CA GLY A 50 9.84 10.77 3.73
C GLY A 50 9.87 11.89 2.68
N ASN A 51 8.76 12.11 1.96
CA ASN A 51 8.58 13.19 0.98
C ASN A 51 8.08 14.51 1.59
N LYS A 52 8.11 14.65 2.92
CA LYS A 52 7.54 15.79 3.63
C LYS A 52 6.05 16.02 3.34
N ARG A 53 5.29 14.95 3.07
CA ARG A 53 3.84 15.02 2.86
C ARG A 53 3.08 14.50 4.08
N ILE A 54 1.97 15.16 4.39
CA ILE A 54 0.99 14.69 5.38
C ILE A 54 -0.27 14.27 4.63
N TYR A 55 -0.70 13.03 4.85
CA TYR A 55 -1.98 12.51 4.33
C TYR A 55 -2.99 12.46 5.48
N PRO A 56 -3.96 13.39 5.53
CA PRO A 56 -4.94 13.37 6.60
C PRO A 56 -5.83 12.14 6.54
N LYS A 57 -6.11 11.52 7.69
CA LYS A 57 -6.90 10.26 7.73
C LYS A 57 -8.26 10.39 7.07
N HIS A 58 -8.95 11.51 7.25
CA HIS A 58 -10.25 11.75 6.64
C HIS A 58 -10.18 11.84 5.10
N VAL A 59 -9.12 12.43 4.54
CA VAL A 59 -8.88 12.51 3.09
C VAL A 59 -8.64 11.13 2.51
N VAL A 60 -7.83 10.31 3.19
CA VAL A 60 -7.55 8.93 2.77
C VAL A 60 -8.79 8.05 2.89
N ASN A 61 -9.56 8.17 3.98
CA ASN A 61 -10.83 7.46 4.15
C ASN A 61 -11.82 7.77 3.02
N LYS A 62 -11.95 9.05 2.65
CA LYS A 62 -12.79 9.46 1.50
C LYS A 62 -12.32 8.76 0.22
N ALA A 63 -11.02 8.76 -0.06
CA ALA A 63 -10.45 8.09 -1.23
C ALA A 63 -10.72 6.58 -1.27
N ILE A 64 -10.66 5.90 -0.11
CA ILE A 64 -10.97 4.47 0.03
C ILE A 64 -12.46 4.23 -0.22
N SER A 65 -13.33 5.03 0.39
CA SER A 65 -14.79 4.87 0.24
C SER A 65 -15.26 4.98 -1.22
N LEU A 66 -14.64 5.86 -2.01
CA LEU A 66 -14.92 6.01 -3.44
C LEU A 66 -14.51 4.79 -4.29
N ASN A 67 -13.68 3.89 -3.76
CA ASN A 67 -13.19 2.70 -4.46
C ASN A 67 -13.70 1.38 -3.83
N GLN A 68 -14.55 1.47 -2.81
CA GLN A 68 -14.91 0.32 -1.98
C GLN A 68 -15.56 -0.82 -2.77
N ASP A 69 -16.39 -0.50 -3.76
CA ASP A 69 -17.07 -1.50 -4.59
C ASP A 69 -16.15 -2.22 -5.58
N CYS A 70 -14.95 -1.67 -5.82
CA CYS A 70 -13.95 -2.21 -6.74
C CYS A 70 -13.01 -3.22 -6.08
N PHE A 71 -12.82 -3.13 -4.75
CA PHE A 71 -11.90 -4.03 -4.03
C PHE A 71 -12.35 -5.50 -4.15
N GLY A 72 -11.39 -6.38 -4.44
CA GLY A 72 -11.62 -7.80 -4.71
C GLY A 72 -12.34 -8.11 -6.04
N LYS A 73 -12.62 -7.09 -6.86
CA LYS A 73 -13.28 -7.26 -8.18
C LYS A 73 -12.43 -6.73 -9.33
N CYS A 74 -12.10 -5.44 -9.29
CA CYS A 74 -11.44 -4.74 -10.39
C CYS A 74 -10.40 -3.70 -9.93
N PHE A 75 -10.06 -3.69 -8.65
CA PHE A 75 -9.01 -2.81 -8.12
C PHE A 75 -7.64 -3.51 -8.17
N TYR A 76 -6.90 -3.26 -9.24
CA TYR A 76 -5.63 -3.93 -9.51
C TYR A 76 -4.41 -3.09 -9.13
N GLY A 77 -3.30 -3.77 -8.89
CA GLY A 77 -1.98 -3.18 -8.64
C GLY A 77 -0.94 -3.63 -9.64
N GLU A 78 -0.04 -2.72 -9.99
CA GLU A 78 1.04 -2.98 -10.93
C GLU A 78 2.33 -3.40 -10.21
N PHE A 79 3.20 -4.12 -10.91
CA PHE A 79 4.56 -4.37 -10.44
C PHE A 79 5.55 -3.69 -11.38
N PHE A 80 6.32 -2.75 -10.84
CA PHE A 80 7.27 -1.93 -11.59
C PHE A 80 8.72 -2.20 -11.15
N SER A 81 9.66 -1.99 -12.07
CA SER A 81 11.04 -1.67 -11.70
C SER A 81 11.13 -0.23 -11.18
N ALA A 82 12.24 0.13 -10.52
CA ALA A 82 12.50 1.49 -10.04
C ALA A 82 12.30 2.54 -11.15
N GLU A 83 12.92 2.28 -12.30
CA GLU A 83 12.92 3.16 -13.47
C GLU A 83 11.52 3.27 -14.07
N ASP A 84 10.82 2.14 -14.21
CA ASP A 84 9.46 2.13 -14.73
C ASP A 84 8.53 2.94 -13.83
N MET A 85 8.62 2.81 -12.50
CA MET A 85 7.75 3.61 -11.62
C MET A 85 8.04 5.11 -11.78
N PHE A 86 9.31 5.51 -11.88
CA PHE A 86 9.64 6.93 -12.08
C PHE A 86 8.99 7.50 -13.35
N ASN A 87 8.95 6.70 -14.41
CA ASN A 87 8.33 7.08 -15.68
C ASN A 87 6.80 7.01 -15.66
N ASN A 88 6.21 6.17 -14.79
CA ASN A 88 4.77 5.91 -14.75
C ASN A 88 4.03 6.57 -13.57
N ARG A 89 4.73 7.21 -12.63
CA ARG A 89 4.14 7.81 -11.41
C ARG A 89 3.09 8.90 -11.66
N THR A 90 3.05 9.51 -12.84
CA THR A 90 2.03 10.51 -13.23
C THR A 90 0.85 9.91 -13.97
N ARG A 91 0.90 8.61 -14.35
CA ARG A 91 -0.20 7.97 -15.06
C ARG A 91 -1.39 7.78 -14.13
N SER A 92 -2.57 8.09 -14.65
CA SER A 92 -3.86 7.84 -14.01
C SER A 92 -4.46 6.48 -14.35
N GLU A 93 -3.80 5.73 -15.23
CA GLU A 93 -4.26 4.47 -15.79
C GLU A 93 -3.43 3.31 -15.24
N ILE A 94 -4.00 2.11 -15.33
CA ILE A 94 -3.37 0.83 -14.98
C ILE A 94 -3.10 0.06 -16.27
N SER A 95 -1.87 -0.37 -16.49
CA SER A 95 -1.53 -1.25 -17.62
C SER A 95 -1.79 -2.71 -17.24
N LEU A 96 -2.70 -3.38 -17.96
CA LEU A 96 -2.95 -4.81 -17.78
C LEU A 96 -1.70 -5.68 -17.97
N ALA A 97 -0.73 -5.21 -18.77
CA ALA A 97 0.55 -5.89 -18.95
C ALA A 97 1.42 -5.89 -17.68
N ASN A 98 1.20 -4.92 -16.79
CA ASN A 98 1.94 -4.78 -15.53
C ASN A 98 1.15 -5.25 -14.30
N VAL A 99 -0.14 -5.56 -14.45
CA VAL A 99 -0.99 -6.05 -13.35
C VAL A 99 -0.38 -7.32 -12.75
N SER A 100 -0.19 -7.28 -11.44
CA SER A 100 0.45 -8.36 -10.68
C SER A 100 -0.41 -8.88 -9.53
N HIS A 101 -1.29 -8.04 -9.00
CA HIS A 101 -2.11 -8.36 -7.84
C HIS A 101 -3.44 -7.59 -7.86
N SER A 102 -4.38 -8.07 -7.04
CA SER A 102 -5.65 -7.43 -6.73
C SER A 102 -5.61 -6.92 -5.28
N VAL A 103 -6.19 -5.75 -5.03
CA VAL A 103 -6.39 -5.23 -3.67
C VAL A 103 -7.79 -5.61 -3.23
N GLU A 104 -7.86 -6.36 -2.14
CA GLU A 104 -9.07 -7.01 -1.64
C GLU A 104 -9.75 -6.17 -0.56
N GLU A 105 -8.95 -5.46 0.24
CA GLU A 105 -9.45 -4.59 1.30
C GLU A 105 -8.38 -3.56 1.67
N LEU A 106 -8.83 -2.35 1.98
CA LEU A 106 -8.03 -1.33 2.65
C LEU A 106 -8.71 -0.97 3.97
N SER A 107 -7.99 -1.10 5.08
CA SER A 107 -8.54 -0.81 6.41
C SER A 107 -7.51 -0.14 7.32
N PHE A 108 -7.99 0.64 8.29
CA PHE A 108 -7.12 1.30 9.25
C PHE A 108 -6.90 0.46 10.50
N VAL A 109 -5.64 0.39 10.95
CA VAL A 109 -5.24 -0.07 12.27
C VAL A 109 -4.47 1.06 12.94
N GLY A 110 -5.12 1.76 13.88
CA GLY A 110 -4.60 3.03 14.39
C GLY A 110 -4.43 4.04 13.26
N ASP A 111 -3.21 4.54 13.07
CA ASP A 111 -2.85 5.50 12.02
C ASP A 111 -2.20 4.83 10.79
N TYR A 112 -2.21 3.50 10.74
CA TYR A 112 -1.67 2.74 9.63
C TYR A 112 -2.80 2.27 8.71
N LEU A 113 -2.65 2.53 7.42
CA LEU A 113 -3.50 1.96 6.38
C LEU A 113 -2.94 0.60 5.97
N ILE A 114 -3.68 -0.45 6.26
CA ILE A 114 -3.36 -1.83 5.94
C ILE A 114 -4.07 -2.23 4.66
N ALA A 115 -3.31 -2.83 3.73
CA ALA A 115 -3.83 -3.44 2.52
C ALA A 115 -3.85 -4.96 2.64
N LYS A 116 -4.98 -5.57 2.27
CA LYS A 116 -5.11 -6.99 1.98
C LYS A 116 -4.96 -7.18 0.47
N ILE A 117 -3.95 -7.93 0.06
CA ILE A 117 -3.52 -8.05 -1.33
C ILE A 117 -3.53 -9.52 -1.74
N LYS A 118 -4.14 -9.83 -2.88
CA LYS A 118 -4.10 -11.15 -3.51
C LYS A 118 -3.19 -11.12 -4.72
N VAL A 119 -2.12 -11.92 -4.71
CA VAL A 119 -1.21 -12.00 -5.86
C VAL A 119 -1.85 -12.86 -6.94
N LEU A 120 -2.00 -12.30 -8.14
CA LEU A 120 -2.62 -12.97 -9.27
C LEU A 120 -1.62 -13.89 -9.97
N ASP A 121 -2.13 -14.79 -10.81
CA ASP A 121 -1.28 -15.67 -11.63
C ASP A 121 -0.96 -15.07 -13.00
N THR A 122 -0.81 -13.74 -13.07
CA THR A 122 -0.36 -13.03 -14.27
C THR A 122 1.16 -13.22 -14.46
N PRO A 123 1.73 -12.92 -15.65
CA PRO A 123 3.18 -12.96 -15.85
C PRO A 123 3.94 -12.16 -14.79
N ARG A 124 3.47 -10.95 -14.45
CA ARG A 124 4.08 -10.15 -13.37
C ARG A 124 3.82 -10.72 -11.98
N GLY A 125 2.63 -11.25 -11.72
CA GLY A 125 2.30 -11.89 -10.44
C GLY A 125 3.21 -13.09 -10.15
N ARG A 126 3.53 -13.90 -11.15
CA ARG A 126 4.48 -15.03 -11.03
C ARG A 126 5.90 -14.60 -10.68
N ILE A 127 6.35 -13.45 -11.17
CA ILE A 127 7.65 -12.85 -10.81
C ILE A 127 7.57 -12.24 -9.40
N LEU A 128 6.43 -11.62 -9.06
CA LEU A 128 6.23 -10.95 -7.79
C LEU A 128 6.22 -11.94 -6.61
N LYS A 129 5.61 -13.12 -6.77
CA LYS A 129 5.50 -14.18 -5.74
C LYS A 129 6.85 -14.53 -5.05
N PRO A 130 7.93 -14.92 -5.76
CA PRO A 130 9.21 -15.22 -5.11
C PRO A 130 9.84 -13.99 -4.43
N LEU A 131 9.73 -12.79 -5.03
CA LEU A 131 10.29 -11.57 -4.45
C LEU A 131 9.63 -11.17 -3.13
N ILE A 132 8.31 -11.41 -3.00
CA ILE A 132 7.60 -11.24 -1.73
C ILE A 132 8.12 -12.24 -0.68
N LYS A 133 8.33 -13.51 -1.06
CA LYS A 133 8.87 -14.53 -0.13
C LYS A 133 10.26 -14.18 0.37
N GLU A 134 11.06 -13.50 -0.46
CA GLU A 134 12.38 -12.98 -0.09
C GLU A 134 12.32 -11.67 0.71
N GLY A 135 11.13 -11.08 0.91
CA GLY A 135 10.96 -9.82 1.64
C GLY A 135 11.51 -8.59 0.88
N LYS A 136 11.67 -8.69 -0.44
CA LYS A 136 12.25 -7.64 -1.30
C LYS A 136 11.21 -6.70 -1.90
N ILE A 137 9.96 -6.80 -1.49
CA ILE A 137 8.84 -6.01 -2.03
C ILE A 137 8.25 -5.11 -0.97
N CYS A 138 7.93 -3.88 -1.37
CA CYS A 138 7.02 -3.00 -0.64
C CYS A 138 5.81 -2.66 -1.52
N PHE A 139 4.70 -2.29 -0.88
CA PHE A 139 3.49 -1.86 -1.57
C PHE A 139 3.22 -0.39 -1.25
N ARG A 140 2.94 0.41 -2.28
CA ARG A 140 2.74 1.86 -2.15
C ARG A 140 1.46 2.29 -2.85
N PRO A 141 0.63 3.15 -2.23
CA PRO A 141 -0.54 3.68 -2.89
C PRO A 141 -0.13 4.72 -3.94
N ARG A 142 -0.65 4.58 -5.16
CA ARG A 142 -0.56 5.59 -6.20
C ARG A 142 -1.88 6.32 -6.32
N GLY A 143 -1.82 7.63 -6.46
CA GLY A 143 -3.00 8.46 -6.59
C GLY A 143 -2.69 9.88 -6.99
N ILE A 144 -3.73 10.59 -7.42
CA ILE A 144 -3.67 12.01 -7.74
C ILE A 144 -4.09 12.78 -6.50
N CYS A 145 -3.33 13.81 -6.13
CA CYS A 145 -3.62 14.63 -4.97
C CYS A 145 -3.65 16.11 -5.32
N ILE A 146 -4.55 16.84 -4.66
CA ILE A 146 -4.47 18.29 -4.52
C ILE A 146 -3.79 18.54 -3.18
N ALA A 147 -2.75 19.36 -3.18
CA ALA A 147 -1.96 19.62 -2.00
C ALA A 147 -1.65 21.11 -1.84
N LEU A 148 -1.41 21.53 -0.59
CA LEU A 148 -1.00 22.89 -0.24
C LEU A 148 0.20 22.81 0.69
N ALA A 149 1.05 23.84 0.67
CA ALA A 149 2.07 23.99 1.70
C ALA A 149 1.40 24.13 3.08
N ASP A 150 2.00 23.53 4.10
CA ASP A 150 1.53 23.69 5.46
C ASP A 150 1.73 25.15 5.92
N ARG A 151 0.80 25.63 6.76
CA ARG A 151 0.82 27.03 7.21
C ARG A 151 1.94 27.30 8.20
N SER A 152 2.32 26.30 8.99
CA SER A 152 3.36 26.41 10.03
C SER A 152 4.74 26.08 9.49
N ASP A 153 4.84 25.15 8.54
CA ASP A 153 6.09 24.82 7.86
C ASP A 153 5.88 24.68 6.34
N PRO A 154 6.26 25.69 5.54
CA PRO A 154 6.12 25.64 4.08
C PRO A 154 6.87 24.50 3.39
N SER A 155 7.83 23.85 4.07
CA SER A 155 8.54 22.68 3.54
C SER A 155 7.71 21.39 3.61
N ILE A 156 6.64 21.40 4.40
CA ILE A 156 5.68 20.31 4.52
C ILE A 156 4.52 20.56 3.56
N THR A 157 4.10 19.50 2.88
CA THR A 157 2.97 19.52 1.95
C THR A 157 1.78 18.77 2.56
N LEU A 158 0.69 19.48 2.81
CA LEU A 158 -0.56 18.93 3.32
C LEU A 158 -1.47 18.51 2.16
N ILE A 159 -1.82 17.24 2.10
CA ILE A 159 -2.78 16.72 1.11
C ILE A 159 -4.20 17.14 1.49
N LYS A 160 -4.91 17.82 0.58
CA LYS A 160 -6.28 18.32 0.77
C LYS A 160 -7.34 17.43 0.15
N ASP A 161 -7.06 16.87 -1.02
CA ASP A 161 -7.92 15.87 -1.66
C ASP A 161 -7.04 14.81 -2.29
N TYR A 162 -7.53 13.57 -2.31
CA TYR A 162 -6.78 12.42 -2.77
C TYR A 162 -7.70 11.47 -3.52
N LYS A 163 -7.32 11.14 -4.75
CA LYS A 163 -7.92 10.09 -5.55
C LYS A 163 -6.95 8.92 -5.60
N LEU A 164 -7.29 7.84 -4.92
CA LEU A 164 -6.56 6.58 -5.00
C LEU A 164 -6.79 5.94 -6.37
N ILE A 165 -5.70 5.53 -7.04
CA ILE A 165 -5.71 4.89 -8.36
C ILE A 165 -5.41 3.39 -8.21
N SER A 166 -4.29 3.07 -7.57
CA SER A 166 -3.84 1.69 -7.38
C SER A 166 -2.99 1.58 -6.11
N VAL A 167 -2.68 0.36 -5.73
CA VAL A 167 -1.59 0.05 -4.81
C VAL A 167 -0.58 -0.74 -5.62
N ASP A 168 0.63 -0.21 -5.79
CA ASP A 168 1.63 -0.80 -6.66
C ASP A 168 2.72 -1.49 -5.84
N ALA A 169 3.27 -2.57 -6.38
CA ALA A 169 4.39 -3.31 -5.81
C ALA A 169 5.71 -2.80 -6.37
N LEU A 170 6.69 -2.60 -5.49
CA LEU A 170 7.99 -2.05 -5.79
C LEU A 170 9.08 -2.83 -5.07
N LEU A 171 10.30 -2.77 -5.56
CA LEU A 171 11.43 -3.31 -4.82
C LEU A 171 11.72 -2.45 -3.59
N THR A 172 12.07 -3.12 -2.49
CA THR A 172 12.37 -2.45 -1.22
C THR A 172 13.55 -1.48 -1.31
N SER A 173 14.52 -1.74 -2.20
CA SER A 173 15.62 -0.81 -2.50
C SER A 173 15.15 0.56 -2.98
N ASP A 174 14.02 0.57 -3.71
CA ASP A 174 13.48 1.75 -4.39
C ASP A 174 12.44 2.45 -3.51
N ALA A 175 12.09 1.84 -2.36
CA ALA A 175 11.12 2.36 -1.42
C ALA A 175 11.62 3.53 -0.58
N ALA A 176 12.95 3.73 -0.52
CA ALA A 176 13.61 4.76 0.26
C ALA A 176 13.82 6.08 -0.52
N SER A 177 13.67 6.05 -1.84
CA SER A 177 13.90 7.20 -2.72
C SER A 177 12.61 7.97 -3.08
N LEU A 178 11.46 7.60 -2.51
CA LEU A 178 10.13 8.15 -2.81
C LEU A 178 9.19 8.16 -1.61
#